data_AF-R4L8K8-F1
#
_entry.id   AF-R4L8K8-F1
#
_cell.length_a   1.000
_cell.length_b   1.000
_cell.length_c   1.000
_cell.angle_alpha   90.00
_cell.angle_beta   90.00
_cell.angle_gamma   90.00
#
_symmetry.space_group_name_H-M   'P 1'
#
loop_
_entity.id
_entity.type
_entity.pdbx_description
1 polymer ?
#
loop_
_entity_poly.entity_id
_entity_poly.type
_entity_poly.pdbx_seq_one_letter_code
_entity_poly.pdbx_strand_id
1 'polypeptide(L)'
;MRRLRRGDDRGAVAVLTAVLLSGGVLLGATAVVVDVGNLYAKREQLQAGADAAAWAVAENCIDAPDTCTNAIQQETADQLVAAQTYGPRPGTDLSAAVAAQVCIEGIDCAVWNTAVECPSLRLTFGPYVEVRAYYEDAGDRSMPAPLAGKDTPVGACSRVSWGTAASLRVSSLAVQASCVPTTFYSVPGIPADTQDTIGAVPRRLDPPPAGAATAITADDGTGTTCGFAWLDSGGSCAVEPAPPVDLPATTTGCPALLGQAADQHLPLLVPVYDSRAGDQLHVVGYAAYAVTGNSGRPDGTLCTDPAAACVAGYFTQMLAPRSQPRFSVEGAVDYGVTVIGRTG
;
A
#
# COMPACT_ATOMS: atom_id res chain seq x y z
N MET A 1 0.42 89.95 23.14
CA MET A 1 -0.02 88.55 23.29
C MET A 1 0.59 87.71 22.17
N ARG A 2 1.67 86.97 22.44
CA ARG A 2 2.33 86.10 21.45
C ARG A 2 1.80 84.68 21.67
N ARG A 3 0.82 84.26 20.87
CA ARG A 3 0.31 82.88 20.88
C ARG A 3 1.39 81.96 20.34
N LEU A 4 2.04 81.21 21.22
CA LEU A 4 2.85 80.07 20.83
C LEU A 4 1.91 79.02 20.20
N ARG A 5 2.10 78.77 18.89
CA ARG A 5 1.45 77.68 18.18
C ARG A 5 1.87 76.37 18.85
N ARG A 6 0.95 75.77 19.59
CA ARG A 6 1.05 74.43 20.14
C ARG A 6 0.41 73.49 19.12
N GLY A 7 1.21 72.87 18.28
CA GLY A 7 0.71 71.91 17.30
C GLY A 7 1.71 71.63 16.20
N ASP A 8 2.50 70.57 16.36
CA ASP A 8 3.06 69.79 15.24
C ASP A 8 3.65 68.42 15.68
N ASP A 9 3.84 68.18 16.98
CA ASP A 9 4.38 66.90 17.47
C ASP A 9 3.51 65.67 17.16
N ARG A 10 2.21 65.87 16.87
CA ARG A 10 1.30 64.76 16.51
C ARG A 10 1.70 64.07 15.19
N GLY A 11 2.30 64.80 14.26
CA GLY A 11 2.79 64.24 12.99
C GLY A 11 4.08 63.44 13.18
N ALA A 12 5.02 63.96 13.97
CA ALA A 12 6.28 63.29 14.25
C ALA A 12 6.09 61.99 15.05
N VAL A 13 5.20 62.00 16.05
CA VAL A 13 4.85 60.81 16.82
C VAL A 13 4.20 59.76 15.92
N ALA A 14 3.27 60.16 15.05
CA ALA A 14 2.61 59.23 14.13
C ALA A 14 3.61 58.51 13.19
N VAL A 15 4.57 59.24 12.63
CA VAL A 15 5.62 58.66 11.77
C VAL A 15 6.53 57.72 12.55
N LEU A 16 6.95 58.09 13.77
CA LEU A 16 7.78 57.22 14.62
C LEU A 16 7.04 55.93 14.99
N THR A 17 5.76 56.01 15.39
CA THR A 17 4.95 54.81 15.64
C THR A 17 4.76 53.98 14.39
N ALA A 18 4.55 54.61 13.23
CA ALA A 18 4.41 53.89 11.97
C ALA A 18 5.69 53.13 11.62
N VAL A 19 6.87 53.76 11.77
CA VAL A 19 8.17 53.11 11.51
C VAL A 19 8.47 52.00 12.53
N LEU A 20 8.17 52.20 13.82
CA LEU A 20 8.39 51.19 14.85
C LEU A 20 7.43 49.99 14.70
N LEU A 21 6.16 50.23 14.40
CA LEU A 21 5.18 49.16 14.14
C LEU A 21 5.48 48.43 12.84
N SER A 22 5.73 49.14 11.74
CA SER A 22 5.96 48.51 10.43
C SER A 22 7.35 47.87 10.32
N GLY A 23 8.40 48.55 10.76
CA GLY A 23 9.77 48.04 10.68
C GLY A 23 10.14 47.07 11.80
N GLY A 24 9.63 47.28 13.01
CA GLY A 24 9.94 46.40 14.15
C GLY A 24 8.96 45.23 14.25
N VAL A 25 7.69 45.56 14.51
CA VAL A 25 6.68 44.56 14.87
C VAL A 25 6.28 43.69 13.67
N LEU A 26 5.96 44.29 12.52
CA LEU A 26 5.52 43.53 11.35
C LEU A 26 6.65 42.68 10.77
N LEU A 27 7.86 43.24 10.59
CA LEU A 27 9.00 42.44 10.11
C LEU A 27 9.40 41.33 11.10
N GLY A 28 9.41 41.63 12.40
CA GLY A 28 9.67 40.63 13.43
C GLY A 28 8.64 39.49 13.42
N ALA A 29 7.35 39.82 13.29
CA ALA A 29 6.29 38.82 13.17
C ALA A 29 6.42 37.99 11.88
N THR A 30 6.77 38.61 10.75
CA THR A 30 6.99 37.86 9.49
C THR A 30 8.17 36.90 9.58
N ALA A 31 9.26 37.29 10.26
CA ALA A 31 10.41 36.41 10.45
C ALA A 31 10.00 35.14 11.22
N VAL A 32 9.27 35.29 12.33
CA VAL A 32 8.76 34.15 13.11
C VAL A 32 7.82 33.27 12.27
N VAL A 33 6.94 33.86 11.45
CA VAL A 33 6.02 33.09 10.60
C VAL A 33 6.79 32.29 9.53
N VAL A 34 7.82 32.88 8.91
CA VAL A 34 8.66 32.18 7.93
C VAL A 34 9.44 31.04 8.58
N ASP A 35 9.99 31.31 9.75
CA ASP A 35 10.74 30.35 10.57
C ASP A 35 9.88 29.12 10.94
N VAL A 36 8.67 29.37 11.43
CA VAL A 36 7.69 28.33 11.78
C VAL A 36 7.19 27.61 10.51
N GLY A 37 6.96 28.35 9.42
CA GLY A 37 6.54 27.78 8.14
C GLY A 37 7.56 26.78 7.60
N ASN A 38 8.85 27.11 7.65
CA ASN A 38 9.93 26.23 7.24
C ASN A 38 10.03 24.98 8.12
N LEU A 39 9.79 25.09 9.43
CA LEU A 39 9.76 23.95 10.34
C LEU A 39 8.62 22.98 9.99
N TYR A 40 7.42 23.49 9.72
CA TYR A 40 6.28 22.65 9.33
C TYR A 40 6.52 21.98 7.98
N ALA A 41 7.05 22.69 6.99
CA ALA A 41 7.36 22.13 5.68
C ALA A 41 8.38 20.98 5.76
N LYS A 42 9.44 21.12 6.57
CA LYS A 42 10.43 20.05 6.78
C LYS A 42 9.84 18.82 7.47
N ARG A 43 8.95 19.01 8.45
CA ARG A 43 8.25 17.90 9.12
C ARG A 43 7.34 17.14 8.15
N GLU A 44 6.63 17.85 7.29
CA GLU A 44 5.79 17.24 6.27
C GLU A 44 6.62 16.42 5.27
N GLN A 45 7.76 16.93 4.83
CA GLN A 45 8.69 16.20 3.96
C GLN A 45 9.21 14.92 4.61
N LEU A 46 9.62 14.98 5.89
CA LEU A 46 10.05 13.79 6.63
C LEU A 46 8.91 12.77 6.78
N GLN A 47 7.69 13.22 7.08
CA GLN A 47 6.54 12.32 7.22
C GLN A 47 6.20 11.65 5.88
N ALA A 48 6.21 12.41 4.78
CA ALA A 48 6.01 11.87 3.43
C ALA A 48 7.12 10.87 3.06
N GLY A 49 8.37 11.15 3.42
CA GLY A 49 9.50 10.24 3.27
C GLY A 49 9.33 8.94 4.05
N ALA A 50 8.98 9.04 5.33
CA ALA A 50 8.76 7.88 6.19
C ALA A 50 7.59 7.02 5.70
N ASP A 51 6.51 7.65 5.23
CA ASP A 51 5.35 6.96 4.67
C ASP A 51 5.68 6.21 3.37
N ALA A 52 6.39 6.87 2.45
CA ALA A 52 6.81 6.26 1.18
C ALA A 52 7.79 5.10 1.43
N ALA A 53 8.75 5.30 2.33
CA ALA A 53 9.72 4.28 2.69
C ALA A 53 9.07 3.08 3.38
N ALA A 54 8.17 3.29 4.35
CA ALA A 54 7.47 2.20 5.02
C ALA A 54 6.61 1.38 4.05
N TRP A 55 5.98 2.04 3.07
CA TRP A 55 5.23 1.36 2.02
C TRP A 55 6.14 0.50 1.13
N ALA A 56 7.20 1.09 0.58
CA ALA A 56 8.10 0.37 -0.33
C ALA A 56 8.86 -0.78 0.35
N VAL A 57 9.27 -0.59 1.61
CA VAL A 57 9.91 -1.68 2.38
C VAL A 57 8.92 -2.81 2.64
N ALA A 58 7.65 -2.50 2.96
CA ALA A 58 6.62 -3.51 3.10
C ALA A 58 6.42 -4.28 1.78
N GLU A 59 6.37 -3.59 0.63
CA GLU A 59 6.29 -4.25 -0.69
C GLU A 59 7.46 -5.21 -0.93
N ASN A 60 8.70 -4.75 -0.72
CA ASN A 60 9.89 -5.60 -0.88
C ASN A 60 9.85 -6.82 0.05
N CYS A 61 9.39 -6.63 1.28
CA CYS A 61 9.28 -7.70 2.26
C CYS A 61 8.19 -8.72 1.92
N ILE A 62 7.14 -8.32 1.19
CA ILE A 62 6.15 -9.27 0.71
C ILE A 62 6.65 -10.01 -0.53
N ASP A 63 7.38 -9.34 -1.42
CA ASP A 63 7.88 -9.95 -2.66
C ASP A 63 8.98 -10.99 -2.40
N ALA A 64 9.83 -10.74 -1.40
CA ALA A 64 10.94 -11.62 -1.06
C ALA A 64 11.03 -11.82 0.47
N PRO A 65 10.09 -12.61 1.06
CA PRO A 65 9.99 -12.79 2.51
C PRO A 65 11.30 -13.32 3.13
N ASP A 66 12.03 -14.18 2.42
CA ASP A 66 13.31 -14.75 2.87
C ASP A 66 14.44 -13.73 2.97
N THR A 67 14.29 -12.56 2.34
CA THR A 67 15.30 -11.47 2.32
C THR A 67 14.84 -10.20 3.05
N CYS A 68 13.67 -10.25 3.71
CA CYS A 68 13.14 -9.15 4.50
C CYS A 68 13.95 -9.00 5.80
N THR A 69 15.06 -8.28 5.73
CA THR A 69 15.92 -7.95 6.88
C THR A 69 16.19 -6.46 6.93
N ASN A 70 16.41 -5.91 8.14
CA ASN A 70 16.73 -4.49 8.31
C ASN A 70 17.91 -4.07 7.42
N ALA A 71 18.97 -4.88 7.32
CA ALA A 71 20.16 -4.56 6.56
C ALA A 71 19.91 -4.40 5.05
N ILE A 72 19.05 -5.25 4.46
CA ILE A 72 18.73 -5.20 3.02
C ILE A 72 17.82 -4.02 2.71
N GLN A 73 16.86 -3.74 3.60
CA GLN A 73 15.84 -2.71 3.37
C GLN A 73 16.30 -1.30 3.77
N GLN A 74 17.37 -1.19 4.56
CA GLN A 74 17.91 0.07 5.04
C GLN A 74 18.27 1.02 3.88
N GLU A 75 18.98 0.54 2.85
CA GLU A 75 19.36 1.36 1.70
C GLU A 75 18.14 1.90 0.94
N THR A 76 17.10 1.07 0.75
CA THR A 76 15.86 1.51 0.10
C THR A 76 15.15 2.59 0.91
N ALA A 77 15.09 2.43 2.24
CA ALA A 77 14.46 3.42 3.11
C ALA A 77 15.24 4.75 3.10
N ASP A 78 16.57 4.71 3.18
CA ASP A 78 17.42 5.90 3.12
C ASP A 78 17.24 6.66 1.79
N GLN A 79 17.24 5.94 0.66
CA GLN A 79 17.04 6.54 -0.66
C GLN A 79 15.66 7.22 -0.79
N LEU A 80 14.59 6.59 -0.32
CA LEU A 80 13.23 7.13 -0.44
C LEU A 80 12.98 8.33 0.46
N VAL A 81 13.43 8.26 1.71
CA VAL A 81 13.33 9.39 2.64
C VAL A 81 14.12 10.59 2.11
N ALA A 82 15.33 10.35 1.59
CA ALA A 82 16.14 11.43 1.05
C ALA A 82 15.60 11.98 -0.28
N ALA A 83 15.04 11.15 -1.15
CA ALA A 83 14.41 11.59 -2.39
C ALA A 83 13.23 12.53 -2.14
N GLN A 84 12.41 12.27 -1.11
CA GLN A 84 11.30 13.15 -0.72
C GLN A 84 11.79 14.46 -0.09
N THR A 85 12.93 14.44 0.59
CA THR A 85 13.47 15.63 1.27
C THR A 85 14.24 16.56 0.32
N TYR A 86 15.02 16.01 -0.61
CA TYR A 86 15.94 16.79 -1.48
C TYR A 86 15.55 16.83 -2.96
N GLY A 87 14.53 16.06 -3.36
CA GLY A 87 14.17 15.83 -4.76
C GLY A 87 15.15 14.88 -5.48
N PRO A 88 14.85 14.52 -6.74
CA PRO A 88 15.73 13.65 -7.53
C PRO A 88 17.02 14.39 -7.87
N ARG A 89 18.12 14.08 -7.16
CA ARG A 89 19.46 14.55 -7.50
C ARG A 89 20.31 13.39 -8.03
N PRO A 90 20.74 13.41 -9.30
CA PRO A 90 21.60 12.36 -9.83
C PRO A 90 23.00 12.46 -9.20
N GLY A 91 23.47 11.36 -8.59
CA GLY A 91 24.89 11.16 -8.26
C GLY A 91 25.41 11.78 -6.96
N THR A 92 24.56 12.12 -5.99
CA THR A 92 24.99 12.50 -4.62
C THR A 92 24.56 11.45 -3.61
N ASP A 93 25.35 11.22 -2.56
CA ASP A 93 24.91 10.50 -1.36
C ASP A 93 23.72 11.27 -0.76
N LEU A 94 22.51 10.83 -1.12
CA LEU A 94 21.25 11.43 -0.71
C LEU A 94 21.09 11.39 0.84
N SER A 95 21.86 10.53 1.51
CA SER A 95 21.85 10.26 2.95
C SER A 95 22.63 11.24 3.83
N ALA A 96 23.39 12.19 3.30
CA ALA A 96 24.36 12.96 4.10
C ALA A 96 23.74 13.90 5.17
N ALA A 97 22.42 14.10 5.16
CA ALA A 97 21.73 14.94 6.14
C ALA A 97 20.38 14.37 6.61
N VAL A 98 19.92 13.26 6.04
CA VAL A 98 18.68 12.57 6.45
C VAL A 98 18.91 11.08 6.36
N ALA A 99 18.54 10.38 7.43
CA ALA A 99 18.61 8.93 7.49
C ALA A 99 17.23 8.35 7.82
N ALA A 100 17.03 7.13 7.37
CA ALA A 100 15.95 6.27 7.80
C ALA A 100 16.49 5.25 8.82
N GLN A 101 15.60 4.63 9.57
CA GLN A 101 15.88 3.43 10.34
C GLN A 101 14.72 2.48 10.09
N VAL A 102 15.04 1.29 9.56
CA VAL A 102 14.05 0.23 9.34
C VAL A 102 13.98 -0.68 10.55
N CYS A 103 12.75 -0.97 10.97
CA CYS A 103 12.40 -1.76 12.14
C CYS A 103 11.35 -2.78 11.75
N ILE A 104 11.75 -4.03 11.50
CA ILE A 104 10.83 -5.13 11.17
C ILE A 104 10.52 -5.91 12.46
N GLU A 105 9.27 -6.37 12.61
CA GLU A 105 8.82 -7.16 13.76
C GLU A 105 9.77 -8.34 14.07
N GLY A 106 10.19 -8.46 15.33
CA GLY A 106 11.10 -9.52 15.79
C GLY A 106 12.60 -9.25 15.59
N ILE A 107 13.00 -8.10 15.03
CA ILE A 107 14.39 -7.70 14.82
C ILE A 107 14.74 -6.48 15.69
N ASP A 108 15.96 -6.45 16.26
CA ASP A 108 16.45 -5.35 17.09
C ASP A 108 16.35 -4.00 16.38
N CYS A 109 15.52 -3.12 16.95
CA CYS A 109 15.52 -1.70 16.65
C CYS A 109 16.57 -0.99 17.51
N ALA A 110 17.57 -0.37 16.90
CA ALA A 110 18.43 0.56 17.64
C ALA A 110 17.59 1.68 18.31
N VAL A 111 18.07 2.18 19.45
CA VAL A 111 17.35 3.12 20.30
C VAL A 111 17.01 4.41 19.54
N TRP A 112 15.73 4.76 19.54
CA TRP A 112 15.23 5.99 18.94
C TRP A 112 15.40 7.15 19.92
N ASN A 113 16.35 8.04 19.66
CA ASN A 113 16.62 9.19 20.50
C ASN A 113 15.80 10.42 20.07
N THR A 114 14.50 10.25 19.76
CA THR A 114 13.58 11.38 19.51
C THR A 114 12.38 11.34 20.45
N ALA A 115 11.76 12.49 20.71
CA ALA A 115 10.56 12.60 21.54
C ALA A 115 9.25 12.29 20.78
N VAL A 116 9.34 11.94 19.49
CA VAL A 116 8.18 11.50 18.72
C VAL A 116 7.93 10.04 19.08
N GLU A 117 6.70 9.68 19.38
CA GLU A 117 6.29 8.28 19.48
C GLU A 117 5.55 7.91 18.21
N CYS A 118 5.88 6.76 17.63
CA CYS A 118 5.15 6.28 16.47
C CYS A 118 3.73 5.90 16.88
N PRO A 119 2.72 6.23 16.05
CA PRO A 119 1.36 5.79 16.29
C PRO A 119 1.35 4.30 16.59
N SER A 120 0.70 3.90 17.69
CA SER A 120 0.50 2.49 17.99
C SER A 120 -0.19 1.83 16.81
N LEU A 121 0.32 0.67 16.37
CA LEU A 121 -0.45 -0.20 15.47
C LEU A 121 -1.76 -0.48 16.17
N ARG A 122 -2.87 0.11 15.68
CA ARG A 122 -4.20 -0.14 16.26
C ARG A 122 -4.60 -1.60 16.07
N LEU A 123 -3.95 -2.28 15.12
CA LEU A 123 -4.24 -3.63 14.71
C LEU A 123 -2.94 -4.26 14.18
N THR A 124 -2.51 -5.38 14.77
CA THR A 124 -1.37 -6.19 14.29
C THR A 124 -1.97 -7.43 13.64
N PHE A 125 -1.78 -7.59 12.33
CA PHE A 125 -2.44 -8.61 11.50
C PHE A 125 -1.46 -9.57 10.82
N GLY A 126 -0.23 -9.59 11.30
CA GLY A 126 0.91 -10.18 10.61
C GLY A 126 2.15 -9.31 10.81
N PRO A 127 3.24 -9.62 10.08
CA PRO A 127 4.49 -8.85 10.16
C PRO A 127 4.24 -7.37 9.88
N TYR A 128 4.93 -6.52 10.63
CA TYR A 128 4.95 -5.09 10.39
C TYR A 128 6.36 -4.58 10.17
N VAL A 129 6.43 -3.45 9.46
CA VAL A 129 7.62 -2.62 9.36
C VAL A 129 7.32 -1.23 9.92
N GLU A 130 8.27 -0.70 10.67
CA GLU A 130 8.35 0.66 11.13
C GLU A 130 9.54 1.33 10.44
N VAL A 131 9.30 2.48 9.82
CA VAL A 131 10.38 3.32 9.28
C VAL A 131 10.41 4.62 10.05
N ARG A 132 11.57 4.96 10.59
CA ARG A 132 11.82 6.22 11.29
C ARG A 132 12.72 7.08 10.43
N ALA A 133 12.23 8.23 9.99
CA ALA A 133 13.02 9.23 9.27
C ALA A 133 13.50 10.31 10.25
N TYR A 134 14.77 10.69 10.17
CA TYR A 134 15.34 11.74 11.02
C TYR A 134 16.45 12.48 10.30
N TYR A 135 16.69 13.73 10.69
CA TYR A 135 17.86 14.46 10.22
C TYR A 135 19.11 13.98 10.97
N GLU A 136 20.15 13.59 10.23
CA GLU A 136 21.49 13.37 10.78
C GLU A 136 22.24 14.70 10.71
N ASP A 137 22.36 15.39 11.84
CA ASP A 137 23.00 16.70 11.87
C ASP A 137 24.50 16.63 11.57
N ALA A 138 24.92 17.22 10.45
CA ALA A 138 26.27 17.76 10.26
C ALA A 138 26.22 19.22 9.78
N GLY A 139 25.54 20.10 10.53
CA GLY A 139 25.81 21.54 10.50
C GLY A 139 24.84 22.46 9.78
N ASP A 140 23.67 21.99 9.34
CA ASP A 140 22.66 22.89 8.78
C ASP A 140 21.90 23.63 9.88
N ARG A 141 22.46 24.78 10.28
CA ARG A 141 21.84 25.77 11.18
C ARG A 141 20.61 26.47 10.57
N SER A 142 20.01 25.94 9.52
CA SER A 142 18.80 26.51 8.89
C SER A 142 17.53 26.32 9.72
N MET A 143 17.59 25.71 10.90
CA MET A 143 16.52 25.83 11.88
C MET A 143 16.69 27.08 12.75
N PRO A 144 15.74 28.03 12.69
CA PRO A 144 15.74 29.19 13.56
C PRO A 144 15.58 28.73 15.01
N ALA A 145 16.63 29.00 15.77
CA ALA A 145 16.87 28.44 17.10
C ALA A 145 16.17 29.10 18.31
N PRO A 146 15.19 30.03 18.26
CA PRO A 146 14.65 30.55 19.51
C PRO A 146 13.43 29.79 20.06
N LEU A 147 12.80 28.86 19.33
CA LEU A 147 11.56 28.21 19.79
C LEU A 147 11.58 26.67 19.85
N ALA A 148 12.50 26.02 19.15
CA ALA A 148 12.75 24.59 19.32
C ALA A 148 13.99 24.44 20.21
N GLY A 149 13.85 23.72 21.33
CA GLY A 149 14.96 23.39 22.21
C GLY A 149 16.13 22.81 21.42
N LYS A 150 17.33 23.26 21.76
CA LYS A 150 18.56 23.16 20.95
C LYS A 150 19.04 21.73 20.64
N ASP A 151 18.40 20.70 21.19
CA ASP A 151 18.95 19.34 21.24
C ASP A 151 17.93 18.22 20.95
N THR A 152 16.72 18.52 20.44
CA THR A 152 15.77 17.46 20.06
C THR A 152 15.79 17.23 18.54
N PRO A 153 16.34 16.11 18.05
CA PRO A 153 16.26 15.77 16.64
C PRO A 153 14.78 15.69 16.20
N VAL A 154 14.47 16.34 15.06
CA VAL A 154 13.15 16.26 14.45
C VAL A 154 13.08 14.96 13.67
N GLY A 155 12.24 14.05 14.15
CA GLY A 155 11.96 12.77 13.50
C GLY A 155 10.52 12.71 13.01
N ALA A 156 10.29 11.82 12.05
CA ALA A 156 8.98 11.34 11.64
C ALA A 156 9.02 9.82 11.61
N CYS A 157 7.86 9.18 11.68
CA CYS A 157 7.82 7.74 11.48
C CYS A 157 6.48 7.26 10.93
N SER A 158 6.53 6.08 10.34
CA SER A 158 5.37 5.42 9.75
C SER A 158 5.45 3.92 10.00
N ARG A 159 4.27 3.30 10.16
CA ARG A 159 4.13 1.86 10.34
C ARG A 159 3.20 1.28 9.29
N VAL A 160 3.66 0.21 8.65
CA VAL A 160 2.89 -0.56 7.67
C VAL A 160 2.91 -2.02 8.10
N SER A 161 1.74 -2.62 8.17
CA SER A 161 1.57 -4.05 8.42
C SER A 161 0.96 -4.72 7.21
N TRP A 162 1.33 -5.96 6.96
CA TRP A 162 0.73 -6.77 5.90
C TRP A 162 0.37 -8.16 6.40
N GLY A 163 -0.53 -8.82 5.68
CA GLY A 163 -0.98 -10.17 6.00
C GLY A 163 -2.05 -10.68 5.04
N THR A 164 -2.60 -11.84 5.34
CA THR A 164 -3.71 -12.44 4.59
C THR A 164 -5.05 -11.92 5.14
N ALA A 165 -6.05 -11.79 4.27
CA ALA A 165 -7.37 -11.31 4.69
C ALA A 165 -8.12 -12.38 5.51
N ALA A 166 -8.91 -11.97 6.52
CA ALA A 166 -9.79 -12.90 7.25
C ALA A 166 -11.04 -13.21 6.48
N SER A 167 -11.69 -12.20 5.91
CA SER A 167 -12.80 -12.41 5.00
C SER A 167 -12.74 -11.38 3.89
N LEU A 168 -12.94 -11.84 2.66
CA LEU A 168 -13.06 -11.00 1.48
C LEU A 168 -14.32 -11.40 0.73
N ARG A 169 -15.05 -10.40 0.24
CA ARG A 169 -16.15 -10.63 -0.68
C ARG A 169 -15.54 -10.92 -2.06
N VAL A 170 -15.44 -12.20 -2.36
CA VAL A 170 -14.83 -12.76 -3.56
C VAL A 170 -15.90 -13.33 -4.48
N SER A 171 -15.54 -13.64 -5.72
CA SER A 171 -16.48 -14.30 -6.62
C SER A 171 -16.83 -15.69 -6.13
N SER A 172 -17.98 -16.22 -6.57
CA SER A 172 -18.32 -17.62 -6.30
C SER A 172 -17.48 -18.63 -7.09
N LEU A 173 -16.60 -18.20 -8.01
CA LEU A 173 -15.70 -19.11 -8.74
C LEU A 173 -14.52 -19.51 -7.83
N ALA A 174 -14.54 -20.73 -7.31
CA ALA A 174 -13.44 -21.29 -6.55
C ALA A 174 -12.48 -22.08 -7.46
N VAL A 175 -11.18 -21.98 -7.21
CA VAL A 175 -10.15 -22.66 -7.99
C VAL A 175 -9.32 -23.56 -7.08
N GLN A 176 -8.93 -24.74 -7.56
CA GLN A 176 -8.11 -25.64 -6.76
C GLN A 176 -6.68 -25.08 -6.59
N ALA A 177 -6.09 -25.26 -5.40
CA ALA A 177 -4.72 -24.87 -5.10
C ALA A 177 -3.69 -25.44 -6.10
N SER A 178 -3.94 -26.62 -6.67
CA SER A 178 -3.09 -27.26 -7.69
C SER A 178 -3.04 -26.51 -9.02
N CYS A 179 -4.03 -25.65 -9.31
CA CYS A 179 -4.06 -24.80 -10.50
C CYS A 179 -3.26 -23.51 -10.34
N VAL A 180 -2.99 -23.09 -9.10
CA VAL A 180 -2.33 -21.81 -8.84
C VAL A 180 -0.84 -21.98 -9.15
N PRO A 181 -0.32 -21.32 -10.20
CA PRO A 181 1.08 -21.40 -10.54
C PRO A 181 1.93 -20.65 -9.50
N THR A 182 3.22 -20.95 -9.48
CA THR A 182 4.20 -20.17 -8.70
C THR A 182 4.57 -18.85 -9.37
N THR A 183 4.17 -18.64 -10.63
CA THR A 183 4.47 -17.45 -11.43
C THR A 183 3.19 -16.64 -11.64
N PHE A 184 3.25 -15.36 -11.28
CA PHE A 184 2.14 -14.42 -11.42
C PHE A 184 2.48 -13.37 -12.49
N TYR A 185 1.46 -12.78 -13.12
CA TYR A 185 1.64 -11.75 -14.16
C TYR A 185 0.87 -10.46 -13.84
N SER A 186 1.26 -9.34 -14.43
CA SER A 186 0.47 -8.09 -14.31
C SER A 186 -0.80 -8.14 -15.17
N VAL A 187 -1.78 -7.29 -14.84
CA VAL A 187 -3.02 -7.14 -15.61
C VAL A 187 -2.76 -6.18 -16.80
N PRO A 188 -2.79 -6.65 -18.07
CA PRO A 188 -2.63 -5.80 -19.24
C PRO A 188 -3.76 -4.78 -19.36
N GLY A 189 -3.43 -3.56 -19.76
CA GLY A 189 -4.42 -2.53 -20.07
C GLY A 189 -4.75 -1.58 -18.91
N ILE A 190 -4.19 -1.79 -17.71
CA ILE A 190 -4.16 -0.74 -16.68
C ILE A 190 -3.01 0.22 -17.03
N PRO A 191 -3.30 1.50 -17.33
CA PRO A 191 -2.26 2.49 -17.60
C PRO A 191 -1.30 2.60 -16.41
N ALA A 192 0.01 2.76 -16.66
CA ALA A 192 1.03 2.75 -15.61
C ALA A 192 0.83 3.83 -14.54
N ASP A 193 0.15 4.93 -14.88
CA ASP A 193 -0.22 6.02 -13.96
C ASP A 193 -1.41 5.67 -13.05
N THR A 194 -2.26 4.73 -13.47
CA THR A 194 -3.44 4.30 -12.70
C THR A 194 -3.14 3.11 -11.80
N GLN A 195 -2.01 2.42 -12.01
CA GLN A 195 -1.48 1.38 -11.12
C GLN A 195 -1.27 1.93 -9.70
N ASP A 196 -0.86 3.20 -9.56
CA ASP A 196 -0.65 3.85 -8.26
C ASP A 196 -1.95 4.30 -7.56
N THR A 197 -3.07 4.41 -8.28
CA THR A 197 -4.27 5.13 -7.77
C THR A 197 -5.43 4.22 -7.36
N ILE A 198 -5.53 2.99 -7.88
CA ILE A 198 -6.74 2.16 -7.71
C ILE A 198 -6.70 1.31 -6.43
N GLY A 199 -5.59 1.24 -5.70
CA GLY A 199 -5.45 0.30 -4.57
C GLY A 199 -5.51 -1.17 -5.01
N ALA A 200 -5.59 -1.42 -6.31
CA ALA A 200 -5.21 -2.62 -7.01
C ALA A 200 -3.91 -2.26 -7.73
N VAL A 201 -2.79 -2.24 -6.99
CA VAL A 201 -1.48 -2.20 -7.63
C VAL A 201 -1.27 -3.63 -8.13
N PRO A 202 -1.37 -3.94 -9.44
CA PRO A 202 -0.78 -5.17 -9.93
C PRO A 202 0.70 -5.06 -9.56
N ARG A 203 1.14 -5.92 -8.64
CA ARG A 203 2.54 -5.96 -8.24
C ARG A 203 3.39 -6.05 -9.49
N ARG A 204 4.57 -5.43 -9.45
CA ARG A 204 5.50 -5.21 -10.56
C ARG A 204 5.96 -6.53 -11.19
N LEU A 205 5.03 -7.16 -11.91
CA LEU A 205 5.14 -8.44 -12.57
C LEU A 205 5.22 -8.14 -14.06
N ASP A 206 6.12 -8.82 -14.74
CA ASP A 206 6.28 -8.67 -16.18
C ASP A 206 4.93 -8.83 -16.89
N PRO A 207 4.69 -8.06 -17.97
CA PRO A 207 3.50 -8.28 -18.78
C PRO A 207 3.44 -9.75 -19.19
N PRO A 208 2.26 -10.40 -19.14
CA PRO A 208 2.14 -11.80 -19.47
C PRO A 208 2.69 -12.04 -20.89
N PRO A 209 3.61 -13.00 -21.09
CA PRO A 209 4.07 -13.35 -22.42
C PRO A 209 2.90 -13.85 -23.27
N ALA A 210 3.02 -13.74 -24.59
CA ALA A 210 2.00 -14.26 -25.50
C ALA A 210 1.74 -15.75 -25.21
N GLY A 211 0.49 -16.07 -24.84
CA GLY A 211 0.09 -17.43 -24.47
C GLY A 211 0.25 -17.80 -22.99
N ALA A 212 0.46 -16.83 -22.08
CA ALA A 212 0.48 -17.08 -20.64
C ALA A 212 -0.88 -17.50 -20.04
N ALA A 213 -1.98 -17.21 -20.75
CA ALA A 213 -3.30 -17.64 -20.34
C ALA A 213 -3.40 -19.17 -20.34
N THR A 214 -3.99 -19.72 -19.29
CA THR A 214 -4.23 -21.15 -19.13
C THR A 214 -5.73 -21.39 -19.02
N ALA A 215 -6.17 -22.51 -19.60
CA ALA A 215 -7.55 -22.97 -19.46
C ALA A 215 -7.66 -23.89 -18.24
N ILE A 216 -8.57 -23.56 -17.33
CA ILE A 216 -8.95 -24.39 -16.19
C ILE A 216 -10.33 -24.97 -16.50
N THR A 217 -10.44 -26.30 -16.46
CA THR A 217 -11.71 -27.00 -16.66
C THR A 217 -12.49 -27.09 -15.36
N ALA A 218 -13.80 -27.32 -15.44
CA ALA A 218 -14.58 -27.62 -14.24
C ALA A 218 -14.01 -28.87 -13.55
N ASP A 219 -13.95 -28.82 -12.22
CA ASP A 219 -13.55 -29.94 -11.37
C ASP A 219 -14.46 -31.15 -11.63
N ASP A 220 -13.85 -32.31 -11.84
CA ASP A 220 -14.52 -33.58 -12.12
C ASP A 220 -15.19 -34.19 -10.88
N GLY A 221 -15.05 -33.52 -9.72
CA GLY A 221 -15.63 -33.95 -8.45
C GLY A 221 -14.71 -34.88 -7.66
N THR A 222 -13.52 -35.20 -8.18
CA THR A 222 -12.51 -35.97 -7.46
C THR A 222 -11.62 -35.06 -6.60
N GLY A 223 -11.53 -33.76 -6.90
CA GLY A 223 -10.71 -32.81 -6.16
C GLY A 223 -9.22 -33.17 -6.16
N THR A 224 -8.74 -33.91 -7.16
CA THR A 224 -7.32 -34.36 -7.26
C THR A 224 -6.57 -33.78 -8.46
N THR A 225 -7.27 -33.18 -9.41
CA THR A 225 -6.72 -32.59 -10.63
C THR A 225 -7.12 -31.13 -10.72
N CYS A 226 -6.25 -30.29 -11.29
CA CYS A 226 -6.53 -28.86 -11.44
C CYS A 226 -7.91 -28.63 -12.07
N GLY A 227 -8.81 -28.02 -11.29
CA GLY A 227 -10.14 -27.64 -11.73
C GLY A 227 -10.74 -26.47 -10.94
N PHE A 228 -11.82 -25.93 -11.47
CA PHE A 228 -12.63 -24.91 -10.80
C PHE A 228 -14.00 -25.45 -10.41
N ALA A 229 -14.58 -24.88 -9.36
CA ALA A 229 -15.93 -25.18 -8.91
C ALA A 229 -16.67 -23.87 -8.56
N TRP A 230 -17.99 -23.88 -8.61
CA TRP A 230 -18.79 -22.75 -8.16
C TRP A 230 -19.22 -22.97 -6.70
N LEU A 231 -19.11 -21.94 -5.87
CA LEU A 231 -19.64 -21.93 -4.50
C LEU A 231 -21.09 -21.45 -4.49
N ASP A 232 -21.90 -22.04 -3.62
CA ASP A 232 -23.27 -21.58 -3.42
C ASP A 232 -23.27 -20.17 -2.84
N SER A 233 -23.75 -19.22 -3.64
CA SER A 233 -23.86 -17.80 -3.29
C SER A 233 -25.31 -17.35 -3.10
N GLY A 234 -26.27 -18.28 -3.11
CA GLY A 234 -27.70 -17.96 -3.08
C GLY A 234 -28.15 -17.10 -4.26
N GLY A 235 -27.42 -17.12 -5.39
CA GLY A 235 -27.69 -16.33 -6.59
C GLY A 235 -27.01 -14.95 -6.64
N SER A 236 -26.17 -14.60 -5.66
CA SER A 236 -25.48 -13.30 -5.61
C SER A 236 -24.12 -13.25 -6.33
N CYS A 237 -23.64 -14.39 -6.85
CA CYS A 237 -22.36 -14.55 -7.56
C CYS A 237 -21.11 -14.09 -6.79
N ALA A 238 -21.26 -13.86 -5.49
CA ALA A 238 -20.19 -13.48 -4.59
C ALA A 238 -20.38 -14.20 -3.26
N VAL A 239 -19.26 -14.58 -2.64
CA VAL A 239 -19.20 -15.22 -1.33
C VAL A 239 -18.22 -14.48 -0.45
N GLU A 240 -18.41 -14.53 0.85
CA GLU A 240 -17.48 -13.94 1.83
C GLU A 240 -16.98 -15.04 2.77
N PRO A 241 -16.15 -15.98 2.28
CA PRO A 241 -15.56 -17.02 3.11
C PRO A 241 -14.68 -16.37 4.18
N ALA A 242 -14.56 -17.04 5.32
CA ALA A 242 -13.53 -16.76 6.30
C ALA A 242 -12.57 -17.97 6.43
N PRO A 243 -11.56 -18.11 5.55
CA PRO A 243 -10.69 -19.28 5.50
C PRO A 243 -9.89 -19.48 6.80
N PRO A 244 -9.58 -20.73 7.18
CA PRO A 244 -10.02 -21.96 6.54
C PRO A 244 -11.50 -22.28 6.83
N VAL A 245 -12.30 -22.55 5.79
CA VAL A 245 -13.74 -22.83 5.93
C VAL A 245 -14.24 -23.79 4.85
N ASP A 246 -15.13 -24.70 5.24
CA ASP A 246 -15.84 -25.56 4.29
C ASP A 246 -17.07 -24.84 3.75
N LEU A 247 -17.19 -24.77 2.42
CA LEU A 247 -18.33 -24.16 1.75
C LEU A 247 -18.96 -25.11 0.73
N PRO A 248 -20.29 -25.07 0.59
CA PRO A 248 -20.99 -25.89 -0.40
C PRO A 248 -20.69 -25.44 -1.83
N ALA A 249 -20.35 -26.40 -2.69
CA ALA A 249 -20.29 -26.27 -4.13
C ALA A 249 -21.70 -26.28 -4.73
N THR A 250 -21.85 -25.64 -5.89
CA THR A 250 -23.08 -25.61 -6.68
C THR A 250 -22.76 -25.85 -8.16
N THR A 251 -23.75 -26.34 -8.90
CA THR A 251 -23.68 -26.42 -10.37
C THR A 251 -24.15 -25.14 -11.04
N THR A 252 -24.72 -24.20 -10.26
CA THR A 252 -25.20 -22.91 -10.77
C THR A 252 -24.04 -21.93 -10.87
N GLY A 253 -23.52 -21.76 -12.08
CA GLY A 253 -22.42 -20.83 -12.36
C GLY A 253 -22.87 -19.38 -12.58
N CYS A 254 -21.88 -18.48 -12.61
CA CYS A 254 -22.06 -17.04 -12.86
C CYS A 254 -21.31 -16.57 -14.11
N PRO A 255 -21.72 -17.01 -15.33
CA PRO A 255 -21.00 -16.70 -16.56
C PRO A 255 -21.02 -15.20 -16.93
N ALA A 256 -22.06 -14.47 -16.54
CA ALA A 256 -22.15 -13.03 -16.79
C ALA A 256 -21.05 -12.22 -16.07
N LEU A 257 -20.69 -12.63 -14.84
CA LEU A 257 -19.61 -12.02 -14.08
C LEU A 257 -18.26 -12.19 -14.80
N LEU A 258 -18.01 -13.39 -15.33
CA LEU A 258 -16.78 -13.69 -16.06
C LEU A 258 -16.67 -12.87 -17.36
N GLY A 259 -17.79 -12.71 -18.08
CA GLY A 259 -17.82 -11.87 -19.28
C GLY A 259 -17.51 -10.40 -18.98
N GLN A 260 -18.10 -9.85 -17.91
CA GLN A 260 -17.84 -8.47 -17.48
C GLN A 260 -16.39 -8.27 -17.02
N ALA A 261 -15.84 -9.19 -16.24
CA ALA A 261 -14.45 -9.14 -15.81
C ALA A 261 -13.48 -9.14 -16.99
N ALA A 262 -13.73 -9.98 -18.00
CA ALA A 262 -12.95 -10.03 -19.23
C ALA A 262 -13.06 -8.75 -20.07
N ASP A 263 -14.26 -8.17 -20.19
CA ASP A 263 -14.46 -6.91 -20.93
C ASP A 263 -13.78 -5.72 -20.26
N GLN A 264 -13.84 -5.65 -18.94
CA GLN A 264 -13.32 -4.54 -18.16
C GLN A 264 -11.84 -4.69 -17.79
N HIS A 265 -11.21 -5.81 -18.16
CA HIS A 265 -9.84 -6.15 -17.77
C HIS A 265 -9.63 -6.04 -16.26
N LEU A 266 -10.63 -6.46 -15.47
CA LEU A 266 -10.60 -6.37 -14.01
C LEU A 266 -10.18 -7.73 -13.42
N PRO A 267 -9.17 -7.76 -12.52
CA PRO A 267 -8.82 -8.97 -11.82
C PRO A 267 -9.97 -9.39 -10.89
N LEU A 268 -10.34 -10.66 -10.94
CA LEU A 268 -11.35 -11.25 -10.07
C LEU A 268 -10.68 -11.92 -8.87
N LEU A 269 -11.11 -11.57 -7.66
CA LEU A 269 -10.72 -12.33 -6.48
C LEU A 269 -11.49 -13.65 -6.46
N VAL A 270 -10.76 -14.77 -6.38
CA VAL A 270 -11.28 -16.13 -6.39
C VAL A 270 -10.84 -16.86 -5.11
N PRO A 271 -11.74 -17.57 -4.41
CA PRO A 271 -11.36 -18.44 -3.31
C PRO A 271 -10.55 -19.63 -3.82
N VAL A 272 -9.55 -20.04 -3.04
CA VAL A 272 -8.71 -21.21 -3.32
C VAL A 272 -9.08 -22.32 -2.37
N TYR A 273 -9.34 -23.51 -2.91
CA TYR A 273 -9.63 -24.71 -2.12
C TYR A 273 -8.55 -25.79 -2.32
N ASP A 274 -8.25 -26.58 -1.28
CA ASP A 274 -7.24 -27.63 -1.35
C ASP A 274 -7.85 -29.03 -1.56
N SER A 275 -9.06 -29.25 -1.05
CA SER A 275 -9.70 -30.55 -0.98
C SER A 275 -11.22 -30.42 -1.10
N ARG A 276 -11.85 -31.53 -1.50
CA ARG A 276 -13.29 -31.63 -1.73
C ARG A 276 -13.84 -32.89 -1.08
N ALA A 277 -14.90 -32.75 -0.30
CA ALA A 277 -15.64 -33.85 0.32
C ALA A 277 -17.11 -33.80 -0.14
N GLY A 278 -17.41 -34.51 -1.24
CA GLY A 278 -18.73 -34.45 -1.88
C GLY A 278 -19.01 -33.05 -2.41
N ASP A 279 -20.01 -32.38 -1.86
CA ASP A 279 -20.36 -31.00 -2.22
C ASP A 279 -19.69 -29.96 -1.31
N GLN A 280 -18.80 -30.34 -0.39
CA GLN A 280 -18.08 -29.38 0.45
C GLN A 280 -16.66 -29.15 -0.10
N LEU A 281 -16.29 -27.89 -0.26
CA LEU A 281 -14.95 -27.44 -0.68
C LEU A 281 -14.25 -26.81 0.52
N HIS A 282 -13.05 -27.30 0.84
CA HIS A 282 -12.23 -26.74 1.92
C HIS A 282 -11.47 -25.52 1.40
N VAL A 283 -12.00 -24.32 1.65
CA VAL A 283 -11.41 -23.05 1.20
C VAL A 283 -10.32 -22.63 2.18
N VAL A 284 -9.10 -22.46 1.66
CA VAL A 284 -7.88 -22.21 2.43
C VAL A 284 -7.29 -20.80 2.23
N GLY A 285 -7.72 -20.08 1.19
CA GLY A 285 -7.21 -18.74 0.90
C GLY A 285 -7.85 -18.08 -0.31
N TYR A 286 -7.15 -17.10 -0.87
CA TYR A 286 -7.61 -16.27 -1.98
C TYR A 286 -6.52 -16.08 -3.01
N ALA A 287 -6.89 -16.11 -4.29
CA ALA A 287 -6.03 -15.75 -5.41
C ALA A 287 -6.70 -14.65 -6.24
N ALA A 288 -5.90 -13.86 -6.96
CA ALA A 288 -6.41 -12.95 -7.97
C ALA A 288 -6.23 -13.59 -9.35
N TYR A 289 -7.31 -13.62 -10.12
CA TYR A 289 -7.37 -14.27 -11.42
C TYR A 289 -7.93 -13.30 -12.45
N ALA A 290 -7.13 -13.01 -13.48
CA ALA A 290 -7.53 -12.16 -14.59
C ALA A 290 -8.13 -13.04 -15.70
N VAL A 291 -9.45 -12.95 -15.86
CA VAL A 291 -10.20 -13.73 -16.84
C VAL A 291 -9.99 -13.14 -18.24
N THR A 292 -9.59 -13.98 -19.19
CA THR A 292 -9.47 -13.61 -20.61
C THR A 292 -10.55 -14.29 -21.47
N GLY A 293 -11.05 -15.46 -21.04
CA GLY A 293 -12.10 -16.21 -21.74
C GLY A 293 -12.85 -17.18 -20.84
N ASN A 294 -13.94 -17.73 -21.36
CA ASN A 294 -14.74 -18.76 -20.69
C ASN A 294 -15.52 -19.63 -21.69
N SER A 295 -16.22 -20.66 -21.20
CA SER A 295 -17.17 -21.45 -21.99
C SER A 295 -18.25 -20.55 -22.60
N GLY A 296 -18.18 -20.35 -23.93
CA GLY A 296 -19.06 -19.43 -24.68
C GLY A 296 -18.35 -18.16 -25.17
N ARG A 297 -17.17 -17.85 -24.64
CA ARG A 297 -16.28 -16.77 -25.08
C ARG A 297 -14.83 -17.27 -25.07
N PRO A 298 -14.39 -18.02 -26.10
CA PRO A 298 -13.04 -18.56 -26.15
C PRO A 298 -11.99 -17.45 -26.25
N ASP A 299 -10.83 -17.69 -25.64
CA ASP A 299 -9.65 -16.83 -25.77
C ASP A 299 -8.65 -17.50 -26.72
N GLY A 300 -8.71 -17.11 -28.00
CA GLY A 300 -7.92 -17.75 -29.04
C GLY A 300 -8.20 -19.25 -29.16
N THR A 301 -7.27 -20.09 -28.71
CA THR A 301 -7.38 -21.55 -28.71
C THR A 301 -7.82 -22.15 -27.37
N LEU A 302 -8.04 -21.32 -26.35
CA LEU A 302 -8.45 -21.74 -25.01
C LEU A 302 -9.98 -21.74 -24.88
N CYS A 303 -10.53 -22.70 -24.14
CA CYS A 303 -11.96 -22.87 -23.91
C CYS A 303 -12.80 -22.94 -25.21
N THR A 304 -12.31 -23.66 -26.22
CA THR A 304 -12.96 -23.78 -27.53
C THR A 304 -14.13 -24.75 -27.57
N ASP A 305 -14.21 -25.69 -26.63
CA ASP A 305 -15.35 -26.60 -26.50
C ASP A 305 -16.51 -25.91 -25.78
N PRO A 306 -17.63 -25.63 -26.46
CA PRO A 306 -18.78 -24.98 -25.84
C PRO A 306 -19.55 -25.89 -24.88
N ALA A 307 -19.33 -27.21 -24.92
CA ALA A 307 -19.99 -28.18 -24.03
C ALA A 307 -19.20 -28.40 -22.73
N ALA A 308 -17.90 -28.08 -22.71
CA ALA A 308 -17.06 -28.20 -21.53
C ALA A 308 -16.97 -26.86 -20.77
N ALA A 309 -17.38 -26.87 -19.50
CA ALA A 309 -17.22 -25.70 -18.64
C ALA A 309 -15.72 -25.40 -18.44
N CYS A 310 -15.31 -24.20 -18.83
CA CYS A 310 -13.91 -23.79 -18.91
C CYS A 310 -13.78 -22.30 -18.59
N VAL A 311 -12.71 -21.94 -17.88
CA VAL A 311 -12.32 -20.55 -17.64
C VAL A 311 -10.87 -20.39 -18.10
N ALA A 312 -10.60 -19.37 -18.92
CA ALA A 312 -9.27 -19.03 -19.41
C ALA A 312 -8.81 -17.69 -18.83
N GLY A 313 -7.52 -17.61 -18.52
CA GLY A 313 -6.93 -16.46 -17.86
C GLY A 313 -5.58 -16.77 -17.22
N TYR A 314 -5.08 -15.84 -16.42
CA TYR A 314 -3.81 -15.97 -15.71
C TYR A 314 -3.93 -15.43 -14.29
N PHE A 315 -3.08 -15.94 -13.41
CA PHE A 315 -3.01 -15.49 -12.03
C PHE A 315 -2.17 -14.21 -11.92
N THR A 316 -2.62 -13.31 -11.06
CA THR A 316 -1.96 -12.04 -10.80
C THR A 316 -1.81 -11.85 -9.29
N GLN A 317 -0.91 -10.95 -8.89
CA GLN A 317 -0.82 -10.52 -7.50
C GLN A 317 -1.61 -9.23 -7.33
N MET A 318 -2.39 -9.16 -6.25
CA MET A 318 -3.25 -8.02 -5.98
C MET A 318 -3.16 -7.61 -4.51
N LEU A 319 -3.10 -6.30 -4.26
CA LEU A 319 -3.36 -5.73 -2.95
C LEU A 319 -4.88 -5.60 -2.76
N ALA A 320 -5.42 -6.20 -1.71
CA ALA A 320 -6.86 -6.12 -1.46
C ALA A 320 -7.27 -4.69 -1.02
N PRO A 321 -8.35 -4.11 -1.59
CA PRO A 321 -8.74 -2.73 -1.29
C PRO A 321 -9.26 -2.53 0.14
N ARG A 322 -8.94 -1.34 0.70
CA ARG A 322 -9.23 -0.85 2.07
C ARG A 322 -10.70 -0.93 2.54
N SER A 323 -11.66 -1.21 1.66
CA SER A 323 -13.10 -1.13 1.95
C SER A 323 -13.72 -2.38 2.59
N GLN A 324 -12.95 -3.43 2.86
CA GLN A 324 -13.46 -4.68 3.44
C GLN A 324 -12.71 -5.04 4.73
N PRO A 325 -13.26 -4.70 5.92
CA PRO A 325 -12.51 -4.65 7.17
C PRO A 325 -12.73 -5.91 8.01
N ARG A 326 -12.22 -7.07 7.57
CA ARG A 326 -12.00 -8.21 8.46
C ARG A 326 -10.65 -8.83 8.13
N PHE A 327 -9.68 -8.53 8.98
CA PHE A 327 -8.27 -8.90 8.85
C PHE A 327 -8.00 -10.09 9.78
N SER A 328 -7.37 -11.17 9.30
CA SER A 328 -7.10 -12.34 10.15
C SER A 328 -5.74 -12.23 10.80
N VAL A 329 -5.64 -12.89 11.93
CA VAL A 329 -4.40 -13.24 12.60
C VAL A 329 -4.38 -14.77 12.50
N GLU A 330 -3.48 -15.31 11.68
CA GLU A 330 -3.18 -16.74 11.48
C GLU A 330 -4.22 -17.62 10.74
N GLY A 331 -3.74 -18.36 9.74
CA GLY A 331 -4.39 -19.58 9.21
C GLY A 331 -4.62 -19.62 7.69
N ALA A 332 -4.82 -18.48 7.03
CA ALA A 332 -5.03 -18.43 5.59
C ALA A 332 -3.70 -18.47 4.82
N VAL A 333 -3.62 -19.31 3.78
CA VAL A 333 -2.44 -19.44 2.90
C VAL A 333 -2.46 -18.32 1.86
N ASP A 334 -1.31 -17.68 1.62
CA ASP A 334 -1.17 -16.64 0.60
C ASP A 334 -1.05 -17.27 -0.79
N TYR A 335 -2.05 -17.04 -1.66
CA TYR A 335 -2.05 -17.43 -3.07
C TYR A 335 -1.98 -16.22 -4.01
N GLY A 336 -1.32 -15.14 -3.57
CA GLY A 336 -1.10 -13.91 -4.36
C GLY A 336 -2.05 -12.76 -4.00
N VAL A 337 -2.74 -12.83 -2.86
CA VAL A 337 -3.62 -11.76 -2.37
C VAL A 337 -3.16 -11.36 -0.97
N THR A 338 -2.40 -10.28 -0.91
CA THR A 338 -1.94 -9.72 0.36
C THR A 338 -2.71 -8.44 0.68
N VAL A 339 -3.09 -8.28 1.94
CA VAL A 339 -3.62 -7.03 2.47
C VAL A 339 -2.47 -6.21 3.01
N ILE A 340 -2.39 -4.94 2.62
CA ILE A 340 -1.41 -3.99 3.15
C ILE A 340 -2.15 -2.82 3.81
N GLY A 341 -1.73 -2.46 5.02
CA GLY A 341 -2.37 -1.41 5.80
C GLY A 341 -1.33 -0.49 6.42
N ARG A 342 -1.45 0.81 6.14
CA ARG A 342 -0.72 1.85 6.87
C ARG A 342 -1.51 2.32 8.08
N THR A 343 -0.84 2.42 9.22
CA THR A 343 -1.34 3.10 10.42
C THR A 343 -0.67 4.45 10.57
N GLY A 344 -1.45 5.52 10.37
CA GLY A 344 -1.05 6.93 10.52
C GLY A 344 -2.30 7.80 10.46
#